data_AF-E3CGB2-F1
#
_entry.id   AF-E3CGB2-F1
#
_cell.length_a   1.000
_cell.length_b   1.000
_cell.length_c   1.000
_cell.angle_alpha   90.00
_cell.angle_beta   90.00
_cell.angle_gamma   90.00
#
_symmetry.space_group_name_H-M   'P 1'
#
loop_
_entity.id
_entity.type
_entity.pdbx_description
1 polymer ?
#
loop_
_entity_poly.entity_id
_entity_poly.type
_entity_poly.pdbx_seq_one_letter_code
_entity_poly.pdbx_strand_id
1 'polypeptide(L)'
;MTLYLKQFYESPMGLLSIIVSEEGLVELDFYDPKEDTPDPYGALEQIHPYHEKVKEWLDHYFAGDPIAISFPLAPQGTAFQERVWQLLREIPYGETKTYGQLAQDLSCGSAQAVGQAVGRNPLTILVPCHRVMGKDGQLTGYASGLDRKRWLLHHEGITWKEK
;
A
#
# COMPACT_ATOMS: atom_id res chain seq x y z
N MET A 1 -15.66 12.88 17.02
CA MET A 1 -15.41 12.88 15.57
C MET A 1 -13.90 12.80 15.40
N THR A 2 -13.40 11.80 14.69
CA THR A 2 -11.95 11.64 14.47
C THR A 2 -11.46 12.77 13.56
N LEU A 3 -10.38 13.44 13.94
CA LEU A 3 -9.71 14.42 13.10
C LEU A 3 -8.70 13.69 12.21
N TYR A 4 -8.76 13.97 10.91
CA TYR A 4 -7.79 13.48 9.94
C TYR A 4 -7.00 14.65 9.38
N LEU A 5 -5.68 14.49 9.30
CA LEU A 5 -4.76 15.47 8.76
C LEU A 5 -4.06 14.90 7.54
N LYS A 6 -3.79 15.74 6.55
CA LYS A 6 -3.21 15.36 5.27
C LYS A 6 -1.95 16.13 4.95
N GLN A 7 -0.97 15.42 4.42
CA GLN A 7 0.20 15.96 3.74
C GLN A 7 0.45 15.18 2.45
N PHE A 8 1.36 15.68 1.62
CA PHE A 8 1.77 15.02 0.38
C PHE A 8 3.26 14.69 0.38
N TYR A 9 3.63 13.72 -0.46
CA TYR A 9 5.01 13.32 -0.73
C TYR A 9 5.22 13.14 -2.23
N GLU A 10 6.26 13.76 -2.79
CA GLU A 10 6.63 13.60 -4.19
C GLU A 10 7.47 12.32 -4.36
N SER A 11 6.89 11.30 -4.98
CA SER A 11 7.61 10.05 -5.30
C SER A 11 8.07 10.02 -6.76
N PRO A 12 9.01 9.12 -7.12
CA PRO A 12 9.37 8.87 -8.52
C PRO A 12 8.21 8.44 -9.43
N MET A 13 7.07 8.05 -8.86
CA MET A 13 5.88 7.58 -9.58
C MET A 13 4.67 8.54 -9.48
N GLY A 14 4.91 9.76 -9.01
CA GLY A 14 3.88 10.78 -8.79
C GLY A 14 3.63 11.08 -7.32
N LEU A 15 2.63 11.93 -7.08
CA LEU A 15 2.29 12.44 -5.76
C LEU A 15 1.59 11.35 -4.93
N LEU A 16 2.01 11.20 -3.67
CA LEU A 16 1.34 10.36 -2.67
C LEU A 16 0.61 11.28 -1.68
N SER A 17 -0.65 10.98 -1.38
CA SER A 17 -1.34 11.52 -0.20
C SER A 17 -0.94 10.72 1.03
N ILE A 18 -0.78 11.39 2.15
CA ILE A 18 -0.53 10.79 3.46
C ILE A 18 -1.62 11.32 4.38
N ILE A 19 -2.54 10.46 4.81
CA ILE A 19 -3.61 10.81 5.74
C ILE A 19 -3.38 10.10 7.07
N VAL A 20 -3.35 10.88 8.14
CA VAL A 20 -3.12 10.39 9.50
C VAL A 20 -4.21 10.85 10.45
N SER A 21 -4.39 10.10 11.53
CA SER A 21 -5.15 10.51 12.71
C SER A 21 -4.24 10.44 13.94
N GLU A 22 -4.79 10.75 15.12
CA GLU A 22 -4.11 10.54 16.41
C GLU A 22 -3.68 9.07 16.62
N GLU A 23 -4.37 8.12 15.98
CA GLU A 23 -4.09 6.68 16.11
C GLU A 23 -2.96 6.20 15.18
N GLY A 24 -2.65 6.93 14.11
CA GLY A 24 -1.59 6.54 13.17
C GLY A 24 -1.85 6.89 11.71
N LEU A 25 -1.09 6.25 10.83
CA LEU A 25 -1.28 6.34 9.39
C LEU A 25 -2.55 5.59 8.97
N VAL A 26 -3.48 6.32 8.36
CA VAL A 26 -4.81 5.82 7.94
C VAL A 26 -4.79 5.47 6.46
N GLU A 27 -4.20 6.35 5.64
CA GLU A 27 -4.09 6.16 4.19
C GLU A 27 -2.73 6.66 3.68
N LEU A 28 -2.16 5.88 2.78
CA LEU A 28 -1.06 6.25 1.90
C LEU A 28 -1.44 5.74 0.52
N ASP A 29 -1.79 6.64 -0.41
CA ASP A 29 -2.13 6.26 -1.78
C ASP A 29 -1.67 7.31 -2.79
N PHE A 30 -1.65 6.94 -4.06
CA PHE A 30 -1.35 7.86 -5.14
C PHE A 30 -2.48 8.87 -5.33
N TYR A 31 -2.11 10.13 -5.43
CA TYR A 31 -3.02 11.26 -5.57
C TYR A 31 -2.77 11.96 -6.90
N ASP A 32 -3.85 12.20 -7.67
CA ASP A 32 -3.83 13.08 -8.84
C ASP A 32 -4.67 14.32 -8.55
N PRO A 33 -4.05 15.52 -8.44
CA PRO A 33 -4.78 16.77 -8.22
C PRO A 33 -5.80 17.11 -9.31
N LYS A 34 -5.73 16.46 -10.48
CA LYS A 34 -6.68 16.65 -11.59
C LYS A 34 -7.90 15.76 -11.47
N GLU A 35 -7.85 14.73 -10.64
CA GLU A 35 -9.01 13.88 -10.37
C GLU A 35 -9.91 14.56 -9.33
N ASP A 36 -11.16 14.80 -9.70
CA ASP A 36 -12.18 15.38 -8.81
C ASP A 36 -12.79 14.30 -7.90
N THR A 37 -11.92 13.57 -7.20
CA THR A 37 -12.33 12.58 -6.20
C THR A 37 -12.30 13.20 -4.81
N PRO A 38 -13.45 13.30 -4.12
CA PRO A 38 -13.49 13.83 -2.77
C PRO A 38 -12.68 12.92 -1.84
N ASP A 39 -11.91 13.54 -0.94
CA ASP A 39 -11.26 12.83 0.16
C ASP A 39 -12.33 12.20 1.07
N PRO A 40 -12.36 10.87 1.22
CA PRO A 40 -13.39 10.18 2.00
C PRO A 40 -13.33 10.51 3.50
N TYR A 41 -12.20 11.03 4.00
CA TYR A 41 -12.00 11.39 5.40
C TYR A 41 -12.27 12.86 5.71
N GLY A 42 -12.41 13.71 4.68
CA GLY A 42 -12.48 15.16 4.85
C GLY A 42 -11.25 15.71 5.58
N ALA A 43 -10.06 15.17 5.31
CA ALA A 43 -8.85 15.50 6.04
C ALA A 43 -8.40 16.94 5.75
N LEU A 44 -7.95 17.62 6.80
CA LEU A 44 -7.44 18.98 6.70
C LEU A 44 -5.97 18.95 6.27
N GLU A 45 -5.58 19.84 5.35
CA GLU A 45 -4.17 20.01 4.97
C GLU A 45 -3.38 20.70 6.09
N GLN A 46 -2.99 19.92 7.09
CA GLN A 46 -2.20 20.34 8.24
C GLN A 46 -1.19 19.25 8.61
N ILE A 47 -0.25 19.60 9.50
CA ILE A 47 0.87 18.74 9.85
C ILE A 47 0.61 18.07 11.21
N HIS A 48 0.67 16.74 11.21
CA HIS A 48 0.92 15.88 12.36
C HIS A 48 2.36 15.32 12.35
N PRO A 49 3.00 15.03 13.51
CA PRO A 49 4.32 14.39 13.57
C PRO A 49 4.46 13.06 12.81
N TYR A 50 3.37 12.29 12.68
CA TYR A 50 3.39 11.05 11.90
C TYR A 50 3.68 11.27 10.42
N HIS A 51 3.35 12.43 9.83
CA HIS A 51 3.69 12.70 8.43
C HIS A 51 5.20 12.68 8.21
N GLU A 52 5.97 13.32 9.10
CA GLU A 52 7.43 13.34 8.99
C GLU A 52 8.02 11.94 9.08
N LYS A 53 7.48 11.10 9.96
CA LYS A 53 7.89 9.69 10.10
C LYS A 53 7.55 8.84 8.88
N VAL A 54 6.41 9.08 8.24
CA VAL A 54 6.03 8.41 7.01
C VAL A 54 6.93 8.86 5.86
N LYS A 55 7.21 10.17 5.75
CA LYS A 55 8.10 10.74 4.72
C LYS A 55 9.53 10.20 4.87
N GLU A 56 10.07 10.17 6.08
CA GLU A 56 11.38 9.57 6.40
C GLU A 56 11.44 8.10 5.93
N TRP A 57 10.40 7.32 6.21
CA TRP A 57 10.33 5.94 5.74
C TRP A 57 10.28 5.84 4.20
N LEU A 58 9.50 6.71 3.55
CA LEU A 58 9.41 6.76 2.08
C LEU A 58 10.74 7.15 1.44
N ASP A 59 11.46 8.12 2.00
CA ASP A 59 12.80 8.52 1.54
C ASP A 59 13.74 7.31 1.52
N HIS A 60 13.79 6.57 2.63
CA HIS A 60 14.58 5.34 2.76
C HIS A 60 14.13 4.23 1.79
N TYR A 61 12.82 4.01 1.67
CA TYR A 61 12.27 3.04 0.73
C TYR A 61 12.68 3.36 -0.70
N PHE A 62 12.48 4.59 -1.16
CA PHE A 62 12.82 5.01 -2.53
C PHE A 62 14.32 5.15 -2.78
N ALA A 63 15.14 5.26 -1.73
CA ALA A 63 16.59 5.14 -1.82
C ALA A 63 17.09 3.69 -1.97
N GLY A 64 16.20 2.70 -1.83
CA GLY A 64 16.55 1.27 -1.90
C GLY A 64 17.11 0.69 -0.60
N ASP A 65 16.93 1.39 0.53
CA ASP A 65 17.37 0.98 1.87
C ASP A 65 16.20 1.08 2.87
N PRO A 66 15.17 0.23 2.74
CA PRO A 66 13.96 0.33 3.54
C PRO A 66 14.26 0.08 5.03
N ILE A 67 13.85 1.02 5.87
CA ILE A 67 13.97 0.91 7.33
C ILE A 67 12.70 0.33 7.96
N ALA A 68 12.80 -0.05 9.24
CA ALA A 68 11.65 -0.49 10.01
C ALA A 68 10.63 0.66 10.20
N ILE A 69 9.34 0.32 10.18
CA ILE A 69 8.26 1.28 10.46
C ILE A 69 8.31 1.68 11.94
N SER A 70 8.45 2.97 12.21
CA SER A 70 8.57 3.53 13.57
C SER A 70 7.34 4.34 14.02
N PHE A 71 6.19 4.12 13.38
CA PHE A 71 4.94 4.83 13.61
C PHE A 71 3.74 3.86 13.52
N PRO A 72 2.62 4.14 14.21
CA PRO A 72 1.47 3.26 14.19
C PRO A 72 0.75 3.31 12.84
N LEU A 73 0.21 2.15 12.43
CA LEU A 73 -0.67 2.01 11.28
C LEU A 73 -2.10 1.80 11.80
N ALA A 74 -3.04 2.57 11.30
CA ALA A 74 -4.45 2.50 11.66
C ALA A 74 -5.36 2.45 10.40
N PRO A 75 -5.13 1.49 9.48
CA PRO A 75 -5.98 1.35 8.31
C PRO A 75 -7.39 0.92 8.73
N GLN A 76 -8.42 1.42 8.05
CA GLN A 76 -9.81 1.07 8.34
C GLN A 76 -10.35 0.08 7.31
N GLY A 77 -10.81 -1.08 7.77
CA GLY A 77 -11.38 -2.10 6.91
C GLY A 77 -12.28 -3.07 7.64
N THR A 78 -12.85 -4.00 6.88
CA THR A 78 -13.48 -5.19 7.47
C THR A 78 -12.41 -6.08 8.13
N ALA A 79 -12.81 -6.89 9.10
CA ALA A 79 -11.91 -7.85 9.74
C ALA A 79 -11.20 -8.79 8.74
N PHE A 80 -11.85 -9.12 7.61
CA PHE A 80 -11.21 -9.92 6.55
C PHE A 80 -10.13 -9.12 5.80
N GLN A 81 -10.41 -7.87 5.45
CA GLN A 81 -9.43 -6.99 4.80
C GLN A 81 -8.23 -6.75 5.69
N GLU A 82 -8.43 -6.44 6.98
CA GLU A 82 -7.34 -6.24 7.93
C GLU A 82 -6.44 -7.47 8.05
N ARG A 83 -7.02 -8.68 8.11
CA ARG A 83 -6.25 -9.93 8.10
C ARG A 83 -5.45 -10.11 6.81
N VAL A 84 -6.02 -9.76 5.66
CA VAL A 84 -5.30 -9.80 4.38
C VAL A 84 -4.12 -8.82 4.41
N TRP A 85 -4.33 -7.58 4.85
CA TRP A 85 -3.28 -6.56 4.90
C TRP A 85 -2.17 -6.90 5.89
N GLN A 86 -2.50 -7.51 7.04
CA GLN A 86 -1.51 -8.07 7.95
C GLN A 86 -0.63 -9.12 7.26
N LEU A 87 -1.24 -10.08 6.56
CA LEU A 87 -0.51 -11.10 5.81
C LEU A 87 0.36 -10.50 4.67
N LEU A 88 -0.10 -9.44 4.02
CA LEU A 88 0.69 -8.74 3.00
C LEU A 88 1.97 -8.15 3.60
N ARG A 89 1.91 -7.58 4.81
CA ARG A 89 3.08 -7.00 5.48
C ARG A 89 4.15 -8.02 5.85
N GLU A 90 3.80 -9.30 5.90
CA GLU A 90 4.75 -10.39 6.14
C GLU A 90 5.55 -10.76 4.88
N ILE A 91 5.19 -10.25 3.69
CA ILE A 91 5.95 -10.50 2.46
C ILE A 91 7.20 -9.61 2.48
N PRO A 92 8.43 -10.17 2.54
CA PRO A 92 9.65 -9.38 2.64
C PRO A 92 9.92 -8.51 1.41
N TYR A 93 10.78 -7.50 1.58
CA TYR A 93 11.29 -6.69 0.46
C TYR A 93 12.05 -7.57 -0.53
N GLY A 94 11.77 -7.41 -1.82
CA GLY A 94 12.38 -8.24 -2.88
C GLY A 94 11.76 -9.64 -3.04
N GLU A 95 10.71 -9.97 -2.27
CA GLU A 95 10.00 -11.23 -2.38
C GLU A 95 8.57 -11.06 -2.90
N THR A 96 7.95 -12.16 -3.36
CA THR A 96 6.57 -12.16 -3.84
C THR A 96 5.77 -13.34 -3.32
N LYS A 97 4.45 -13.18 -3.28
CA LYS A 97 3.49 -14.27 -3.11
C LYS A 97 2.45 -14.23 -4.22
N THR A 98 1.84 -15.37 -4.52
CA THR A 98 0.71 -15.44 -5.44
C THR A 98 -0.62 -15.28 -4.69
N TYR A 99 -1.67 -14.81 -5.38
CA TYR A 99 -3.02 -14.78 -4.80
C TYR A 99 -3.49 -16.16 -4.31
N GLY A 100 -3.05 -17.25 -4.94
CA GLY A 100 -3.36 -18.61 -4.52
C GLY A 100 -2.70 -18.99 -3.19
N GLN A 101 -1.44 -18.62 -3.00
CA GLN A 101 -0.74 -18.82 -1.72
C GLN A 101 -1.40 -18.01 -0.60
N LEU A 102 -1.74 -16.75 -0.85
CA LEU A 102 -2.46 -15.93 0.14
C LEU A 102 -3.82 -16.52 0.51
N ALA A 103 -4.57 -17.03 -0.47
CA ALA A 103 -5.85 -17.70 -0.21
C ALA A 103 -5.68 -18.95 0.66
N GLN A 104 -4.62 -19.73 0.44
CA GLN A 104 -4.28 -20.88 1.26
C GLN A 104 -3.90 -20.48 2.69
N ASP A 105 -3.01 -19.49 2.85
CA ASP A 105 -2.58 -18.97 4.16
C ASP A 105 -3.76 -18.42 4.98
N LEU A 106 -4.72 -17.78 4.31
CA LEU A 106 -5.95 -17.26 4.93
C LEU A 106 -7.03 -18.32 5.16
N SER A 107 -6.82 -19.56 4.70
CA SER A 107 -7.86 -20.61 4.65
C SER A 107 -9.14 -20.11 3.97
N CYS A 108 -8.98 -19.27 2.94
CA CYS A 108 -10.05 -18.68 2.15
C CYS A 108 -10.20 -19.46 0.85
N GLY A 109 -11.37 -20.07 0.61
CA GLY A 109 -11.64 -20.82 -0.62
C GLY A 109 -11.76 -19.96 -1.89
N SER A 110 -11.58 -18.64 -1.80
CA SER A 110 -11.77 -17.70 -2.92
C SER A 110 -10.58 -16.75 -3.09
N ALA A 111 -9.71 -17.07 -4.05
CA ALA A 111 -8.63 -16.16 -4.47
C ALA A 111 -9.16 -14.81 -5.00
N GLN A 112 -10.39 -14.78 -5.52
CA GLN A 112 -11.03 -13.54 -5.96
C GLN A 112 -11.37 -12.64 -4.77
N ALA A 113 -11.89 -13.19 -3.66
CA ALA A 113 -12.16 -12.42 -2.45
C ALA A 113 -10.87 -11.84 -1.86
N VAL A 114 -9.79 -12.63 -1.85
CA VAL A 114 -8.45 -12.14 -1.47
C VAL A 114 -8.00 -11.02 -2.41
N GLY A 115 -8.13 -11.19 -3.72
CA GLY A 115 -7.78 -10.16 -4.70
C GLY A 115 -8.53 -8.84 -4.49
N GLN A 116 -9.82 -8.90 -4.17
CA GLN A 116 -10.61 -7.71 -3.82
C GLN A 116 -10.11 -7.04 -2.53
N ALA A 117 -9.77 -7.81 -1.49
CA ALA A 117 -9.22 -7.27 -0.25
C ALA A 117 -7.82 -6.64 -0.44
N VAL A 118 -6.96 -7.27 -1.26
CA VAL A 118 -5.65 -6.73 -1.66
C VAL A 118 -5.83 -5.40 -2.40
N GLY A 119 -6.80 -5.32 -3.33
CA GLY A 119 -7.09 -4.10 -4.08
C GLY A 119 -7.73 -2.97 -3.26
N ARG A 120 -8.17 -3.25 -2.04
CA ARG A 120 -8.71 -2.26 -1.09
C ARG A 120 -7.70 -1.79 -0.06
N ASN A 121 -6.43 -2.16 -0.21
CA ASN A 121 -5.36 -1.73 0.67
C ASN A 121 -5.23 -0.19 0.69
N PRO A 122 -5.47 0.48 1.83
CA PRO A 122 -5.35 1.94 1.92
C PRO A 122 -3.90 2.40 2.16
N LEU A 123 -2.96 1.49 2.40
CA LEU A 123 -1.56 1.80 2.72
C LEU A 123 -0.65 1.27 1.62
N THR A 124 -0.77 1.80 0.40
CA THR A 124 0.05 1.36 -0.73
C THR A 124 1.54 1.49 -0.40
N ILE A 125 2.39 0.63 -1.00
CA ILE A 125 3.83 0.51 -0.72
C ILE A 125 4.14 -0.06 0.68
N LEU A 126 3.63 0.56 1.75
CA LEU A 126 3.84 0.13 3.16
C LEU A 126 3.22 -1.24 3.45
N VAL A 127 1.97 -1.43 3.02
CA VAL A 127 1.35 -2.74 2.89
C VAL A 127 1.58 -3.16 1.44
N PRO A 128 2.48 -4.12 1.18
CA PRO A 128 3.08 -4.29 -0.15
C PRO A 128 2.19 -5.11 -1.09
N CYS A 129 1.02 -4.58 -1.45
CA CYS A 129 0.08 -5.23 -2.38
C CYS A 129 0.67 -5.41 -3.79
N HIS A 130 1.71 -4.63 -4.16
CA HIS A 130 2.46 -4.80 -5.41
C HIS A 130 3.28 -6.10 -5.45
N ARG A 131 3.64 -6.69 -4.29
CA ARG A 131 4.35 -7.98 -4.20
C ARG A 131 3.44 -9.19 -4.44
N VAL A 132 2.14 -8.96 -4.65
CA VAL A 132 1.18 -10.03 -4.94
C VAL A 132 1.07 -10.25 -6.44
N MET A 133 1.36 -11.47 -6.88
CA MET A 133 1.42 -11.85 -8.29
C MET A 133 0.27 -12.79 -8.67
N GLY A 134 -0.03 -12.83 -9.96
CA GLY A 134 -0.84 -13.89 -10.56
C GLY A 134 -0.15 -15.25 -10.47
N LYS A 135 -0.82 -16.28 -10.99
CA LYS A 135 -0.25 -17.63 -11.09
C LYS A 135 1.07 -17.59 -11.88
N ASP A 136 2.03 -18.42 -11.49
CA ASP A 136 3.33 -18.59 -12.16
C ASP A 136 4.18 -17.30 -12.29
N GLY A 137 3.95 -16.31 -11.41
CA GLY A 137 4.67 -15.04 -11.38
C GLY A 137 4.18 -14.00 -12.38
N GLN A 138 2.96 -14.16 -12.90
CA GLN A 138 2.38 -13.22 -13.87
C GLN A 138 2.04 -11.88 -13.20
N LEU A 139 2.37 -10.79 -13.88
CA LEU A 139 1.93 -9.46 -13.52
C LEU A 139 0.43 -9.34 -13.75
N THR A 140 -0.31 -9.08 -12.68
CA THR A 140 -1.76 -8.86 -12.71
C THR A 140 -2.11 -7.62 -11.89
N GLY A 141 -3.36 -7.17 -12.01
CA GLY A 141 -3.87 -5.86 -11.59
C GLY A 141 -3.27 -5.22 -10.34
N TYR A 142 -3.32 -3.90 -10.33
CA TYR A 142 -2.88 -3.05 -9.23
C TYR A 142 -3.84 -1.87 -9.14
N ALA A 143 -4.30 -1.54 -7.93
CA ALA A 143 -5.30 -0.47 -7.74
C ALA A 143 -4.80 0.85 -8.34
N SER A 144 -3.53 1.18 -8.12
CA SER A 144 -2.92 2.43 -8.62
C SER A 144 -2.30 2.31 -10.01
N GLY A 145 -2.60 1.24 -10.78
CA GLY A 145 -2.17 1.05 -12.17
C GLY A 145 -0.91 0.20 -12.38
N LEU A 146 -0.85 -0.54 -13.49
CA LEU A 146 0.23 -1.51 -13.74
C LEU A 146 1.63 -0.88 -13.88
N ASP A 147 1.74 0.35 -14.37
CA ASP A 147 3.02 1.01 -14.54
C ASP A 147 3.71 1.28 -13.21
N ARG A 148 2.94 1.69 -12.18
CA ARG A 148 3.44 1.85 -10.82
C ARG A 148 3.86 0.52 -10.21
N LYS A 149 3.08 -0.55 -10.44
CA LYS A 149 3.46 -1.90 -9.98
C LYS A 149 4.77 -2.36 -10.62
N ARG A 150 4.96 -2.16 -11.92
CA ARG A 150 6.23 -2.49 -12.61
C ARG A 150 7.39 -1.70 -12.03
N TRP A 151 7.20 -0.40 -11.81
CA TRP A 151 8.24 0.44 -11.21
C TRP A 151 8.64 -0.06 -9.82
N LEU A 152 7.66 -0.34 -8.95
CA LEU A 152 7.92 -0.86 -7.60
C LEU A 152 8.62 -2.23 -7.63
N LEU A 153 8.14 -3.15 -8.46
CA LEU A 153 8.78 -4.47 -8.59
C LEU A 153 10.23 -4.33 -9.08
N HIS A 154 10.48 -3.46 -10.06
CA HIS A 154 11.83 -3.18 -10.55
C HIS A 154 12.73 -2.57 -9.47
N HIS A 155 12.20 -1.58 -8.74
CA HIS A 155 12.88 -0.93 -7.62
C HIS A 155 13.32 -1.91 -6.54
N GLU A 156 12.49 -2.94 -6.27
CA GLU A 156 12.81 -4.01 -5.32
C GLU A 156 13.63 -5.17 -5.93
N GLY A 157 14.08 -5.06 -7.18
CA GLY A 157 14.85 -6.12 -7.85
C GLY A 157 14.05 -7.38 -8.19
N ILE A 158 12.72 -7.30 -8.21
CA ILE A 158 11.82 -8.43 -8.47
C ILE A 158 11.63 -8.59 -9.98
N THR A 159 11.76 -9.82 -10.48
CA THR A 159 11.43 -10.18 -11.87
C THR A 159 10.00 -10.73 -11.99
N TRP A 160 9.30 -10.41 -13.08
CA TRP A 160 7.94 -10.90 -13.34
C TRP A 160 7.78 -11.42 -14.77
N LYS A 161 6.69 -12.15 -15.01
CA LYS A 161 6.23 -12.49 -16.37
C LYS A 161 5.12 -11.54 -16.78
N GLU A 162 5.21 -11.00 -18.00
CA GLU A 162 4.07 -10.31 -18.61
C GLU A 162 2.99 -11.33 -19.00
N LYS A 163 1.76 -10.84 -19.17
CA LYS A 163 0.61 -11.64 -19.59
C LYS A 163 0.61 -11.91 -21.09
#